data_AF-A0A7J5USB3-F1
#
_entry.id   AF-A0A7J5USB3-F1
#
_cell.length_a   1.000
_cell.length_b   1.000
_cell.length_c   1.000
_cell.angle_alpha   90.00
_cell.angle_beta   90.00
_cell.angle_gamma   90.00
#
_symmetry.space_group_name_H-M   'P 1'
#
loop_
_entity.id
_entity.type
_entity.pdbx_description
1 polymer ?
#
loop_
_entity_poly.entity_id
_entity_poly.type
_entity_poly.pdbx_seq_one_letter_code
_entity_poly.pdbx_strand_id
1 'polypeptide(L)'
;MVSAEPRSSTGGARPRTRVGVAARIVAVLLLVTSAVTGLQAAWSRWAVCFVETVPPVDGLPDDRAAACEALQDERYDYFIPSDPWVPIADAAQREGLSYLALGLAVALVAGTVAERRLARALYAAVGAAAGALWLGAGVPTLHSGLTAEPAAFDVPAVVALLAFLMPLVTLGLGIAAAGRGTREGRLEGLFWVAMTLAQPLPEFFLTLMLWSSYDSSPLTGFARCVAVGGAAVAVAATLLPASRRPALLRASVRG
;
A
#
# COMPACT_ATOMS: atom_id res chain seq x y z
N MET A 1 -41.26 -46.73 -8.50
CA MET A 1 -40.98 -45.29 -8.44
C MET A 1 -40.60 -44.95 -7.01
N VAL A 2 -39.30 -44.76 -6.75
CA VAL A 2 -38.79 -44.39 -5.42
C VAL A 2 -38.60 -42.88 -5.42
N SER A 3 -39.47 -42.17 -4.71
CA SER A 3 -39.31 -40.73 -4.47
C SER A 3 -38.09 -40.52 -3.59
N ALA A 4 -37.00 -40.06 -4.20
CA ALA A 4 -35.80 -39.68 -3.46
C ALA A 4 -36.12 -38.42 -2.63
N GLU A 5 -36.20 -38.57 -1.32
CA GLU A 5 -36.28 -37.45 -0.39
C GLU A 5 -35.11 -36.48 -0.64
N PRO A 6 -35.37 -35.17 -0.82
CA PRO A 6 -34.33 -34.18 -0.90
C PRO A 6 -33.66 -34.13 0.47
N ARG A 7 -32.52 -34.82 0.61
CA ARG A 7 -31.63 -34.66 1.77
C ARG A 7 -31.28 -33.19 1.86
N SER A 8 -31.91 -32.51 2.80
CA SER A 8 -31.53 -31.18 3.23
C SER A 8 -30.11 -31.30 3.78
N SER A 9 -29.14 -31.06 2.91
CA SER A 9 -27.79 -30.75 3.34
C SER A 9 -27.91 -29.42 4.05
N THR A 10 -28.18 -29.47 5.35
CA THR A 10 -27.85 -28.38 6.27
C THR A 10 -26.34 -28.22 6.15
N GLY A 11 -25.94 -27.47 5.13
CA GLY A 11 -24.58 -27.14 4.82
C GLY A 11 -24.06 -26.39 6.02
N GLY A 12 -23.40 -27.12 6.91
CA GLY A 12 -22.71 -26.57 8.05
C GLY A 12 -21.80 -25.50 7.49
N ALA A 13 -22.18 -24.25 7.72
CA ALA A 13 -21.37 -23.10 7.39
C ALA A 13 -20.08 -23.32 8.15
N ARG A 14 -19.06 -23.87 7.48
CA ARG A 14 -17.73 -24.06 8.07
C ARG A 14 -17.39 -22.72 8.69
N PRO A 15 -17.10 -22.66 10.00
CA PRO A 15 -16.81 -21.40 10.66
C PRO A 15 -15.62 -20.81 9.91
N ARG A 16 -15.87 -19.85 9.03
CA ARG A 16 -14.86 -18.88 8.62
C ARG A 16 -14.35 -18.35 9.94
N THR A 17 -13.14 -18.76 10.30
CA THR A 17 -12.62 -18.63 11.66
C THR A 17 -12.69 -17.15 12.01
N ARG A 18 -13.32 -16.81 13.15
CA ARG A 18 -13.45 -15.42 13.61
C ARG A 18 -12.11 -14.66 13.54
N VAL A 19 -11.02 -15.40 13.74
CA VAL A 19 -9.63 -14.97 13.56
C VAL A 19 -9.34 -14.40 12.17
N GLY A 20 -9.73 -15.08 11.08
CA GLY A 20 -9.47 -14.61 9.72
C GLY A 20 -10.25 -13.33 9.38
N VAL A 21 -11.45 -13.18 9.92
CA VAL A 21 -12.24 -11.95 9.77
C VAL A 21 -11.59 -10.81 10.56
N ALA A 22 -11.22 -11.04 11.82
CA ALA A 22 -10.54 -10.05 12.65
C ALA A 22 -9.21 -9.58 12.01
N ALA A 23 -8.39 -10.51 11.52
CA ALA A 23 -7.13 -10.20 10.84
C ALA A 23 -7.35 -9.31 9.59
N ARG A 24 -8.39 -9.57 8.81
CA ARG A 24 -8.74 -8.74 7.65
C ARG A 24 -9.25 -7.36 8.02
N ILE A 25 -10.02 -7.23 9.11
CA ILE A 25 -10.45 -5.92 9.63
C ILE A 25 -9.22 -5.10 10.04
N VAL A 26 -8.32 -5.71 10.82
CA VAL A 26 -7.06 -5.07 11.23
C VAL A 26 -6.24 -4.67 9.99
N ALA A 27 -6.11 -5.55 9.00
CA ALA A 27 -5.41 -5.22 7.77
C ALA A 27 -6.02 -4.05 7.01
N VAL A 28 -7.36 -3.95 6.92
CA VAL A 28 -8.03 -2.79 6.29
C VAL A 28 -7.68 -1.50 7.04
N LEU A 29 -7.75 -1.51 8.38
CA LEU A 29 -7.41 -0.35 9.19
C LEU A 29 -5.95 0.08 9.00
N LEU A 30 -5.03 -0.89 8.92
CA LEU A 30 -3.61 -0.62 8.65
C LEU A 30 -3.38 -0.08 7.23
N LEU A 31 -4.05 -0.61 6.20
CA LEU A 31 -3.97 -0.07 4.83
C LEU A 31 -4.51 1.35 4.75
N VAL A 32 -5.64 1.64 5.42
CA VAL A 32 -6.19 3.00 5.49
C VAL A 32 -5.23 3.94 6.23
N THR A 33 -4.67 3.48 7.35
CA THR A 33 -3.66 4.25 8.11
C THR A 33 -2.44 4.55 7.25
N SER A 34 -1.94 3.56 6.50
CA SER A 34 -0.84 3.74 5.57
C SER A 34 -1.18 4.78 4.49
N ALA A 35 -2.30 4.63 3.79
CA ALA A 35 -2.68 5.56 2.74
C ALA A 35 -2.83 7.00 3.26
N VAL A 36 -3.45 7.18 4.44
CA VAL A 36 -3.65 8.50 5.04
C VAL A 36 -2.32 9.13 5.48
N THR A 37 -1.51 8.40 6.24
CA THR A 37 -0.24 8.92 6.76
C THR A 37 0.77 9.19 5.64
N GLY A 38 0.79 8.34 4.60
CA GLY A 38 1.60 8.58 3.40
C GLY A 38 1.15 9.80 2.60
N LEU A 39 -0.16 10.03 2.45
CA LEU A 39 -0.69 11.25 1.84
C LEU A 39 -0.33 12.49 2.66
N GLN A 40 -0.40 12.38 3.99
CA GLN A 40 -0.01 13.49 4.88
C GLN A 40 1.49 13.78 4.81
N ALA A 41 2.35 12.78 4.62
CA ALA A 41 3.78 12.98 4.40
C ALA A 41 4.05 13.68 3.07
N ALA A 42 3.44 13.20 1.98
CA ALA A 42 3.54 13.82 0.66
C ALA A 42 3.01 15.26 0.67
N TRP A 43 1.90 15.50 1.36
CA TRP A 43 1.32 16.82 1.51
C TRP A 43 2.24 17.78 2.29
N SER A 44 2.91 17.32 3.35
CA SER A 44 3.85 18.14 4.11
C SER A 44 4.98 18.71 3.24
N ARG A 45 5.42 17.99 2.20
CA ARG A 45 6.40 18.52 1.22
C ARG A 45 5.75 19.38 0.15
N TRP A 46 4.65 18.91 -0.44
CA TRP A 46 4.14 19.49 -1.69
C TRP A 46 3.04 20.55 -1.52
N ALA A 47 2.52 20.77 -0.31
CA ALA A 47 1.43 21.73 -0.08
C ALA A 47 1.76 23.14 -0.60
N VAL A 48 2.99 23.62 -0.41
CA VAL A 48 3.42 24.96 -0.86
C VAL A 48 3.26 25.17 -2.38
N CYS A 49 3.31 24.09 -3.16
CA CYS A 49 3.14 24.15 -4.61
C CYS A 49 1.68 24.36 -5.03
N PHE A 50 0.71 24.02 -4.18
CA PHE A 50 -0.72 24.00 -4.54
C PHE A 50 -1.59 24.99 -3.77
N VAL A 51 -1.23 25.27 -2.52
CA VAL A 51 -2.00 26.12 -1.61
C VAL A 51 -1.13 27.20 -1.00
N GLU A 52 -1.68 28.39 -0.81
CA GLU A 52 -1.01 29.47 -0.08
C GLU A 52 -0.85 29.04 1.39
N THR A 53 0.36 28.63 1.75
CA THR A 53 0.72 28.13 3.08
C THR A 53 2.09 28.65 3.46
N VAL A 54 2.31 28.81 4.76
CA VAL A 54 3.65 29.11 5.29
C VAL A 54 4.58 27.95 4.91
N PRO A 55 5.77 28.21 4.32
CA PRO A 55 6.70 27.15 3.97
C PRO A 55 6.98 26.25 5.18
N PRO A 56 7.05 24.92 5.00
CA PRO A 56 7.18 23.97 6.11
C PRO A 56 8.60 23.94 6.71
N VAL A 57 9.53 24.71 6.16
CA VAL A 57 10.94 24.79 6.53
C VAL A 57 11.35 26.26 6.59
N ASP A 58 12.02 26.64 7.67
CA ASP A 58 12.58 27.98 7.84
C ASP A 58 13.67 28.27 6.79
N GLY A 59 13.70 29.51 6.30
CA GLY A 59 14.71 29.97 5.34
C GLY A 59 14.41 29.65 3.86
N LEU A 60 13.24 29.07 3.55
CA LEU A 60 12.74 29.02 2.18
C LEU A 60 12.34 30.42 1.69
N PRO A 61 12.39 30.68 0.36
CA PRO A 61 11.91 31.93 -0.21
C PRO A 61 10.45 32.24 0.14
N ASP A 62 10.10 33.51 0.32
CA ASP A 62 8.70 33.95 0.53
C ASP A 62 7.85 33.80 -0.73
N ASP A 63 8.48 33.79 -1.91
CA ASP A 63 7.79 33.55 -3.18
C ASP A 63 7.42 32.06 -3.30
N ARG A 64 6.12 31.80 -3.53
CA ARG A 64 5.57 30.45 -3.61
C ARG A 64 6.22 29.59 -4.70
N ALA A 65 6.51 30.18 -5.87
CA ALA A 65 7.10 29.42 -6.97
C ALA A 65 8.54 29.03 -6.64
N ALA A 66 9.34 29.96 -6.11
CA ALA A 66 10.70 29.70 -5.65
C ALA A 66 10.76 28.72 -4.47
N ALA A 67 9.82 28.81 -3.52
CA ALA A 67 9.72 27.85 -2.42
C ALA A 67 9.37 26.44 -2.92
N CYS A 68 8.43 26.33 -3.86
CA CYS A 68 8.08 25.07 -4.50
C CYS A 68 9.27 24.46 -5.26
N GLU A 69 10.01 25.26 -6.02
CA GLU A 69 11.22 24.81 -6.73
C GLU A 69 12.29 24.34 -5.74
N ALA A 70 12.52 25.08 -4.65
CA ALA A 70 13.49 24.69 -3.63
C ALA A 70 13.16 23.34 -2.98
N LEU A 71 11.88 23.00 -2.79
CA LEU A 71 11.44 21.72 -2.22
C LEU A 71 11.53 20.52 -3.19
N GLN A 72 11.85 20.74 -4.46
CA GLN A 72 12.14 19.66 -5.43
C GLN A 72 13.54 19.06 -5.24
N ASP A 73 14.40 19.70 -4.43
CA ASP A 73 15.73 19.20 -4.10
C ASP A 73 15.64 17.91 -3.27
N GLU A 74 16.51 16.94 -3.54
CA GLU A 74 16.59 15.64 -2.85
C GLU A 74 16.84 15.78 -1.34
N ARG A 75 17.45 16.88 -0.89
CA ARG A 75 17.65 17.16 0.54
C ARG A 75 16.35 17.23 1.33
N TYR A 76 15.22 17.39 0.64
CA TYR A 76 13.88 17.50 1.21
C TYR A 76 13.07 16.19 1.08
N ASP A 77 13.73 15.10 0.70
CA ASP A 77 13.09 13.79 0.62
C ASP A 77 12.62 13.30 2.00
N TYR A 78 11.39 12.78 2.03
CA TYR A 78 10.81 12.16 3.23
C TYR A 78 10.78 10.62 3.12
N PHE A 79 11.23 10.07 1.99
CA PHE A 79 11.42 8.65 1.73
C PHE A 79 12.90 8.30 1.89
N ILE A 80 13.24 7.47 2.89
CA ILE A 80 14.61 7.02 3.17
C ILE A 80 15.63 8.19 3.09
N PRO A 81 15.55 9.15 4.03
CA PRO A 81 16.42 10.33 4.02
C PRO A 81 17.91 9.99 3.95
N SER A 82 18.65 10.65 3.07
CA SER A 82 20.10 10.51 2.87
C SER A 82 20.85 11.82 3.09
N ASP A 83 22.09 11.75 3.56
CA ASP A 83 22.94 12.94 3.74
C ASP A 83 23.32 13.62 2.40
N PRO A 84 23.19 14.96 2.26
CA PRO A 84 22.63 15.89 3.23
C PRO A 84 21.09 15.91 3.23
N TRP A 85 20.46 15.90 4.42
CA TRP A 85 19.01 15.93 4.57
C TRP A 85 18.52 17.10 5.44
N VAL A 86 17.35 17.65 5.10
CA VAL A 86 16.64 18.68 5.86
C VAL A 86 15.24 18.17 6.24
N PRO A 87 14.91 18.07 7.53
CA PRO A 87 13.61 17.58 7.96
C PRO A 87 12.49 18.56 7.57
N ILE A 88 11.42 18.02 6.98
CA ILE A 88 10.20 18.77 6.66
C ILE A 88 9.12 18.39 7.67
N ALA A 89 8.86 19.26 8.64
CA ALA A 89 7.89 19.05 9.69
C ALA A 89 7.98 17.60 10.26
N ASP A 90 6.88 16.84 10.22
CA ASP A 90 6.80 15.43 10.60
C ASP A 90 6.68 14.47 9.40
N ALA A 91 7.09 14.89 8.20
CA ALA A 91 6.89 14.13 6.96
C ALA A 91 7.53 12.75 7.00
N ALA A 92 8.81 12.65 7.37
CA ALA A 92 9.52 11.37 7.48
C ALA A 92 8.91 10.46 8.57
N GLN A 93 8.46 11.04 9.69
CA GLN A 93 7.78 10.27 10.74
C GLN A 93 6.47 9.65 10.21
N ARG A 94 5.64 10.44 9.52
CA ARG A 94 4.39 9.97 8.92
C ARG A 94 4.63 8.92 7.83
N GLU A 95 5.66 9.11 7.02
CA GLU A 95 6.02 8.16 5.97
C GLU A 95 6.52 6.83 6.54
N GLY A 96 7.37 6.88 7.57
CA GLY A 96 7.80 5.69 8.29
C GLY A 96 6.62 4.92 8.88
N LEU A 97 5.68 5.60 9.54
CA LEU A 97 4.43 4.99 10.02
C LEU A 97 3.61 4.38 8.88
N SER A 98 3.54 5.04 7.73
CA SER A 98 2.84 4.52 6.56
C SER A 98 3.42 3.18 6.11
N TYR A 99 4.74 3.09 5.96
CA TYR A 99 5.41 1.86 5.56
C TYR A 99 5.27 0.74 6.58
N LEU A 100 5.36 1.06 7.87
CA LEU A 100 5.16 0.07 8.93
C LEU A 100 3.74 -0.52 8.89
N ALA A 101 2.73 0.32 8.74
CA ALA A 101 1.34 -0.12 8.61
C ALA A 101 1.12 -0.94 7.33
N LEU A 102 1.69 -0.52 6.20
CA LEU A 102 1.62 -1.26 4.93
C LEU A 102 2.26 -2.65 5.05
N GLY A 103 3.47 -2.73 5.59
CA GLY A 103 4.20 -3.99 5.74
C GLY A 103 3.44 -5.01 6.59
N LEU A 104 2.90 -4.57 7.73
CA LEU A 104 2.07 -5.42 8.60
C LEU A 104 0.77 -5.84 7.90
N ALA A 105 0.11 -4.93 7.18
CA ALA A 105 -1.12 -5.24 6.48
C ALA A 105 -0.91 -6.29 5.39
N VAL A 106 0.14 -6.18 4.58
CA VAL A 106 0.45 -7.13 3.50
C VAL A 106 0.68 -8.53 4.07
N ALA A 107 1.46 -8.65 5.15
CA ALA A 107 1.70 -9.92 5.81
C ALA A 107 0.40 -10.55 6.37
N LEU A 108 -0.44 -9.74 7.01
CA LEU A 108 -1.74 -10.18 7.52
C LEU A 108 -2.68 -10.63 6.41
N VAL A 109 -2.83 -9.85 5.33
CA VAL A 109 -3.70 -10.20 4.21
C VAL A 109 -3.23 -11.52 3.62
N ALA A 110 -1.95 -11.64 3.28
CA ALA A 110 -1.36 -12.85 2.70
C ALA A 110 -1.58 -14.12 3.56
N GLY A 111 -1.47 -14.00 4.88
CA GLY A 111 -1.74 -15.10 5.81
C GLY A 111 -3.21 -15.54 5.86
N THR A 112 -4.14 -14.71 5.38
CA THR A 112 -5.58 -15.02 5.30
C THR A 112 -6.02 -15.51 3.92
N VAL A 113 -5.09 -15.71 2.99
CA VAL A 113 -5.36 -16.13 1.60
C VAL A 113 -5.23 -17.66 1.43
N ALA A 114 -6.01 -18.20 0.49
CA ALA A 114 -5.99 -19.55 -0.08
C ALA A 114 -6.47 -20.73 0.79
N GLU A 115 -7.34 -21.55 0.18
CA GLU A 115 -7.85 -22.81 0.72
C GLU A 115 -6.89 -23.99 0.52
N ARG A 116 -6.03 -23.93 -0.51
CA ARG A 116 -5.05 -24.97 -0.84
C ARG A 116 -3.74 -24.74 -0.10
N ARG A 117 -3.19 -25.79 0.53
CA ARG A 117 -1.98 -25.71 1.39
C ARG A 117 -0.77 -25.11 0.68
N LEU A 118 -0.45 -25.57 -0.54
CA LEU A 118 0.72 -25.09 -1.29
C LEU A 118 0.58 -23.61 -1.70
N ALA A 119 -0.58 -23.23 -2.22
CA ALA A 119 -0.87 -21.83 -2.54
C ALA A 119 -0.78 -20.96 -1.29
N ARG A 120 -1.33 -21.40 -0.15
CA ARG A 120 -1.22 -20.67 1.11
C ARG A 120 0.23 -20.42 1.52
N ALA A 121 1.09 -21.43 1.43
CA ALA A 121 2.51 -21.28 1.76
C ALA A 121 3.21 -20.27 0.85
N LEU A 122 2.95 -20.32 -0.46
CA LEU A 122 3.51 -19.36 -1.43
C LEU A 122 3.05 -17.93 -1.14
N TYR A 123 1.75 -17.71 -0.96
CA TYR A 123 1.22 -16.38 -0.69
C TYR A 123 1.73 -15.83 0.65
N ALA A 124 1.79 -16.67 1.69
CA ALA A 124 2.35 -16.28 2.97
C ALA A 124 3.84 -15.91 2.86
N ALA A 125 4.63 -16.69 2.12
CA ALA A 125 6.05 -16.39 1.90
C ALA A 125 6.26 -15.09 1.12
N VAL A 126 5.53 -14.87 0.02
CA VAL A 126 5.60 -13.62 -0.75
C VAL A 126 5.11 -12.44 0.09
N GLY A 127 4.01 -12.59 0.81
CA GLY A 127 3.49 -11.55 1.69
C GLY A 127 4.42 -11.21 2.85
N ALA A 128 5.11 -12.19 3.42
CA ALA A 128 6.13 -11.97 4.43
C ALA A 128 7.34 -11.24 3.84
N ALA A 129 7.80 -11.63 2.65
CA ALA A 129 8.91 -10.97 1.96
C ALA A 129 8.58 -9.51 1.61
N ALA A 130 7.42 -9.28 0.98
CA ALA A 130 6.95 -7.92 0.66
C ALA A 130 6.70 -7.09 1.93
N GLY A 131 6.12 -7.69 2.96
CA GLY A 131 5.93 -7.05 4.26
C GLY A 131 7.25 -6.63 4.89
N ALA A 132 8.25 -7.52 4.88
CA ALA A 132 9.59 -7.24 5.41
C ALA A 132 10.32 -6.12 4.65
N LEU A 133 10.14 -6.01 3.33
CA LEU A 133 10.69 -4.88 2.56
C LEU A 133 10.11 -3.55 3.05
N TRP A 134 8.79 -3.46 3.22
CA TRP A 134 8.14 -2.24 3.71
C TRP A 134 8.52 -1.93 5.16
N LEU A 135 8.60 -2.93 6.03
CA LEU A 135 9.08 -2.74 7.40
C LEU A 135 10.54 -2.25 7.42
N GLY A 136 11.38 -2.83 6.56
CA GLY A 136 12.79 -2.46 6.42
C GLY A 136 13.00 -1.03 5.93
N ALA A 137 12.10 -0.50 5.08
CA ALA A 137 12.09 0.92 4.71
C ALA A 137 11.45 1.81 5.78
N GLY A 138 10.42 1.32 6.47
CA GLY A 138 9.65 2.08 7.46
C GLY A 138 10.42 2.40 8.74
N VAL A 139 11.17 1.44 9.27
CA VAL A 139 11.97 1.63 10.51
C VAL A 139 12.99 2.77 10.39
N PRO A 140 13.91 2.78 9.41
CA PRO A 140 14.89 3.85 9.28
C PRO A 140 14.23 5.19 8.94
N THR A 141 13.20 5.21 8.08
CA THR A 141 12.46 6.44 7.75
C THR A 141 11.79 7.05 8.99
N LEU A 142 11.16 6.21 9.82
CA LEU A 142 10.57 6.64 11.09
C LEU A 142 11.65 7.14 12.06
N HIS A 143 12.76 6.43 12.17
CA HIS A 143 13.89 6.84 13.01
C HIS A 143 14.41 8.21 12.60
N SER A 144 14.66 8.43 11.31
CA SER A 144 15.10 9.74 10.81
C SER A 144 14.11 10.86 11.14
N GLY A 145 12.81 10.58 11.01
CA GLY A 145 11.77 11.53 11.37
C GLY A 145 11.73 11.87 12.87
N LEU A 146 12.10 10.94 13.75
CA LEU A 146 12.12 11.15 15.19
C LEU A 146 13.40 11.86 15.68
N THR A 147 14.54 11.62 15.04
CA THR A 147 15.83 12.18 15.44
C THR A 147 16.21 13.44 14.69
N ALA A 148 15.51 13.77 13.59
CA ALA A 148 15.90 14.82 12.65
C ALA A 148 17.32 14.61 12.06
N GLU A 149 17.78 13.37 12.02
CA GLU A 149 19.05 12.95 11.44
C GLU A 149 18.82 11.80 10.47
N PRO A 150 19.49 11.74 9.31
CA PRO A 150 19.33 10.62 8.40
C PRO A 150 19.87 9.33 9.03
N ALA A 151 19.03 8.31 9.10
CA ALA A 151 19.43 6.98 9.51
C ALA A 151 20.34 6.37 8.43
N ALA A 152 21.52 5.89 8.82
CA ALA A 152 22.37 5.11 7.93
C ALA A 152 21.58 3.89 7.42
N PHE A 153 21.40 3.82 6.10
CA PHE A 153 20.60 2.79 5.46
C PHE A 153 21.41 2.07 4.38
N ASP A 154 22.17 1.06 4.81
CA ASP A 154 22.84 0.16 3.90
C ASP A 154 21.85 -0.93 3.45
N VAL A 155 21.41 -0.85 2.20
CA VAL A 155 20.57 -1.90 1.59
C VAL A 155 21.48 -3.04 1.13
N PRO A 156 21.39 -4.24 1.72
CA PRO A 156 22.13 -5.38 1.21
C PRO A 156 21.73 -5.66 -0.24
N ALA A 157 22.67 -6.03 -1.11
CA ALA A 157 22.41 -6.26 -2.53
C ALA A 157 21.25 -7.24 -2.81
N VAL A 158 21.07 -8.25 -1.93
CA VAL A 158 19.96 -9.20 -2.01
C VAL A 158 18.59 -8.55 -1.77
N VAL A 159 18.52 -7.56 -0.88
CA VAL A 159 17.29 -6.79 -0.60
C VAL A 159 16.97 -5.88 -1.78
N ALA A 160 17.97 -5.23 -2.37
CA ALA A 160 17.81 -4.42 -3.57
C ALA A 160 17.29 -5.26 -4.75
N LEU A 161 17.87 -6.44 -4.98
CA LEU A 161 17.41 -7.37 -6.00
C LEU A 161 15.96 -7.82 -5.73
N LEU A 162 15.63 -8.13 -4.48
CA LEU A 162 14.28 -8.51 -4.09
C LEU A 162 13.28 -7.38 -4.35
N ALA A 163 13.61 -6.14 -3.98
CA ALA A 163 12.79 -4.96 -4.25
C ALA A 163 12.56 -4.74 -5.75
N PHE A 164 13.57 -5.01 -6.58
CA PHE A 164 13.45 -4.91 -8.04
C PHE A 164 12.58 -6.01 -8.66
N LEU A 165 12.62 -7.23 -8.13
CA LEU A 165 11.83 -8.36 -8.63
C LEU A 165 10.41 -8.42 -8.07
N MET A 166 10.17 -7.81 -6.91
CA MET A 166 8.88 -7.86 -6.22
C MET A 166 7.68 -7.37 -7.08
N PRO A 167 7.78 -6.37 -7.97
CA PRO A 167 6.63 -5.92 -8.76
C PRO A 167 6.14 -7.03 -9.70
N LEU A 168 7.08 -7.80 -10.27
CA LEU A 168 6.79 -8.93 -11.15
C LEU A 168 6.15 -10.08 -10.38
N VAL A 169 6.65 -10.36 -9.16
CA VAL A 169 6.10 -11.40 -8.29
C VAL A 169 4.67 -11.07 -7.88
N THR A 170 4.41 -9.86 -7.38
CA THR A 170 3.05 -9.47 -6.96
C THR A 170 2.10 -9.37 -8.16
N LEU A 171 2.58 -8.95 -9.34
CA LEU A 171 1.77 -8.93 -10.56
C LEU A 171 1.39 -10.35 -10.99
N GLY A 172 2.35 -11.27 -10.96
CA GLY A 172 2.12 -12.69 -11.26
C GLY A 172 1.10 -13.32 -10.32
N LEU A 173 1.18 -13.03 -9.01
CA LEU A 173 0.15 -13.44 -8.04
C LEU A 173 -1.21 -12.82 -8.36
N GLY A 174 -1.25 -11.55 -8.75
CA GLY A 174 -2.45 -10.84 -9.17
C GLY A 174 -3.17 -11.53 -10.34
N ILE A 175 -2.41 -11.83 -11.41
CA ILE A 175 -2.90 -12.52 -12.60
C ILE A 175 -3.38 -13.93 -12.25
N ALA A 176 -2.58 -14.69 -11.50
CA ALA A 176 -2.92 -16.06 -11.10
C ALA A 176 -4.18 -16.10 -10.22
N ALA A 177 -4.35 -15.13 -9.32
CA ALA A 177 -5.54 -15.02 -8.49
C ALA A 177 -6.79 -14.67 -9.32
N ALA A 178 -6.68 -13.69 -10.21
CA ALA A 178 -7.78 -13.28 -11.10
C ALA A 178 -8.18 -14.39 -12.09
N GLY A 179 -7.21 -15.15 -12.61
CA GLY A 179 -7.39 -16.25 -13.54
C GLY A 179 -8.22 -17.42 -12.99
N ARG A 180 -8.41 -17.52 -11.67
CA ARG A 180 -9.35 -18.49 -11.06
C ARG A 180 -10.81 -18.25 -11.45
N GLY A 181 -11.15 -17.08 -12.00
CA GLY A 181 -12.51 -16.75 -12.44
C GLY A 181 -13.53 -16.53 -11.30
N THR A 182 -13.16 -16.81 -10.05
CA THR A 182 -14.01 -16.58 -8.88
C THR A 182 -13.97 -15.11 -8.44
N ARG A 183 -15.04 -14.61 -7.83
CA ARG A 183 -15.06 -13.26 -7.24
C ARG A 183 -13.96 -13.06 -6.21
N GLU A 184 -13.75 -14.04 -5.34
CA GLU A 184 -12.71 -13.97 -4.30
C GLU A 184 -11.31 -13.90 -4.94
N GLY A 185 -11.06 -14.70 -5.98
CA GLY A 185 -9.83 -14.62 -6.77
C GLY A 185 -9.64 -13.27 -7.47
N ARG A 186 -10.71 -12.63 -7.96
CA ARG A 186 -10.63 -11.28 -8.55
C ARG A 186 -10.28 -10.19 -7.53
N LEU A 187 -10.90 -10.22 -6.35
CA LEU A 187 -10.61 -9.26 -5.27
C LEU A 187 -9.19 -9.44 -4.74
N GLU A 188 -8.76 -10.70 -4.60
CA GLU A 188 -7.39 -11.05 -4.23
C GLU A 188 -6.40 -10.63 -5.33
N GLY A 189 -6.75 -10.82 -6.60
CA GLY A 189 -5.97 -10.35 -7.72
C GLY A 189 -5.82 -8.83 -7.74
N LEU A 190 -6.91 -8.10 -7.50
CA LEU A 190 -6.90 -6.64 -7.37
C LEU A 190 -6.00 -6.18 -6.23
N PHE A 191 -6.04 -6.84 -5.07
CA PHE A 191 -5.13 -6.55 -3.97
C PHE A 191 -3.67 -6.68 -4.39
N TRP A 192 -3.29 -7.79 -5.04
CA TRP A 192 -1.89 -7.99 -5.46
C TRP A 192 -1.44 -7.07 -6.58
N VAL A 193 -2.32 -6.74 -7.53
CA VAL A 193 -2.04 -5.71 -8.55
C VAL A 193 -1.84 -4.34 -7.90
N ALA A 194 -2.67 -3.99 -6.91
CA ALA A 194 -2.47 -2.76 -6.14
C ALA A 194 -1.14 -2.77 -5.38
N MET A 195 -0.71 -3.91 -4.83
CA MET A 195 0.61 -4.06 -4.20
C MET A 195 1.77 -4.00 -5.21
N THR A 196 1.56 -4.36 -6.47
CA THR A 196 2.53 -4.05 -7.54
C THR A 196 2.64 -2.54 -7.71
N LEU A 197 1.51 -1.85 -7.91
CA LEU A 197 1.50 -0.39 -8.14
C LEU A 197 2.00 0.43 -6.95
N ALA A 198 1.87 -0.10 -5.73
CA ALA A 198 2.36 0.54 -4.53
C ALA A 198 3.89 0.47 -4.36
N GLN A 199 4.61 -0.28 -5.21
CA GLN A 199 6.07 -0.41 -5.07
C GLN A 199 6.81 0.79 -5.69
N PRO A 200 8.06 1.06 -5.23
CA PRO A 200 8.81 2.24 -5.69
C PRO A 200 9.04 2.26 -7.20
N LEU A 201 9.24 1.09 -7.83
CA LEU A 201 9.58 1.04 -9.26
C LEU A 201 8.40 1.47 -10.16
N PRO A 202 7.15 0.96 -10.00
CA PRO A 202 6.01 1.52 -10.72
C PRO A 202 5.76 3.01 -10.45
N GLU A 203 5.91 3.47 -9.20
CA GLU A 203 5.78 4.88 -8.88
C GLU A 203 6.82 5.73 -9.62
N PHE A 204 8.08 5.31 -9.63
CA PHE A 204 9.16 5.95 -10.38
C PHE A 204 8.81 6.13 -11.87
N PHE A 205 8.35 5.07 -12.54
CA PHE A 205 7.96 5.16 -13.94
C PHE A 205 6.71 6.02 -14.17
N LEU A 206 5.68 5.90 -13.33
CA LEU A 206 4.47 6.72 -13.42
C LEU A 206 4.83 8.21 -13.27
N THR A 207 5.72 8.52 -12.34
CA THR A 207 6.22 9.87 -12.12
C THR A 207 6.97 10.39 -13.33
N LEU A 208 7.95 9.65 -13.87
CA LEU A 208 8.72 10.07 -15.05
C LEU A 208 7.89 10.20 -16.33
N MET A 209 6.77 9.50 -16.44
CA MET A 209 5.86 9.67 -17.57
C MET A 209 5.05 10.97 -17.51
N LEU A 210 4.90 11.53 -16.31
CA LEU A 210 4.05 12.69 -16.06
C LEU A 210 4.85 13.97 -15.72
N TRP A 211 6.10 13.83 -15.29
CA TRP A 211 7.03 14.92 -14.92
C TRP A 211 8.41 14.73 -15.54
N SER A 212 9.16 15.83 -15.67
CA SER A 212 10.52 15.85 -16.23
C SER A 212 11.58 15.22 -15.32
N SER A 213 11.33 15.16 -14.01
CA SER A 213 12.18 14.51 -13.02
C SER A 213 11.33 13.78 -11.98
N TYR A 214 11.91 12.76 -11.33
CA TYR A 214 11.28 12.08 -10.21
C TYR A 214 11.14 13.01 -9.00
N ASP A 215 12.20 13.78 -8.73
CA ASP A 215 12.28 14.65 -7.55
C ASP A 215 11.41 15.90 -7.70
N SER A 216 11.06 16.27 -8.94
CA SER A 216 10.19 17.42 -9.22
C SER A 216 8.70 17.09 -9.19
N SER A 217 8.33 15.82 -8.95
CA SER A 217 6.94 15.42 -9.04
C SER A 217 6.21 15.53 -7.71
N PRO A 218 5.16 16.35 -7.64
CA PRO A 218 4.29 16.39 -6.48
C PRO A 218 3.41 15.15 -6.37
N LEU A 219 3.44 14.22 -7.34
CA LEU A 219 2.73 12.94 -7.24
C LEU A 219 3.54 11.86 -6.53
N THR A 220 4.83 12.10 -6.26
CA THR A 220 5.65 11.17 -5.49
C THR A 220 5.02 10.95 -4.11
N GLY A 221 4.72 9.69 -3.80
CA GLY A 221 3.99 9.23 -2.62
C GLY A 221 2.47 9.08 -2.84
N PHE A 222 1.86 9.90 -3.70
CA PHE A 222 0.41 9.87 -3.96
C PHE A 222 -0.02 8.61 -4.73
N ALA A 223 0.74 8.22 -5.76
CA ALA A 223 0.43 7.06 -6.58
C ALA A 223 0.38 5.78 -5.72
N ARG A 224 1.39 5.59 -4.85
CA ARG A 224 1.39 4.51 -3.86
C ARG A 224 0.17 4.59 -2.95
N CYS A 225 -0.15 5.76 -2.38
CA CYS A 225 -1.27 5.88 -1.44
C CYS A 225 -2.63 5.56 -2.08
N VAL A 226 -2.84 5.95 -3.34
CA VAL A 226 -4.03 5.59 -4.12
C VAL A 226 -4.10 4.07 -4.33
N ALA A 227 -2.98 3.44 -4.69
CA ALA A 227 -2.91 1.99 -4.84
C ALA A 227 -3.21 1.27 -3.50
N VAL A 228 -2.63 1.72 -2.39
CA VAL A 228 -2.90 1.18 -1.04
C VAL A 228 -4.37 1.37 -0.65
N GLY A 229 -4.97 2.52 -0.96
CA GLY A 229 -6.42 2.74 -0.77
C GLY A 229 -7.28 1.76 -1.58
N GLY A 230 -6.92 1.52 -2.84
CA GLY A 230 -7.56 0.50 -3.68
C GLY A 230 -7.43 -0.92 -3.10
N ALA A 231 -6.27 -1.26 -2.54
CA ALA A 231 -6.04 -2.51 -1.84
C ALA A 231 -6.92 -2.64 -0.59
N ALA A 232 -7.07 -1.56 0.20
CA ALA A 232 -7.96 -1.52 1.36
C ALA A 232 -9.41 -1.82 0.97
N VAL A 233 -9.90 -1.21 -0.12
CA VAL A 233 -11.24 -1.45 -0.67
C VAL A 233 -11.40 -2.90 -1.12
N ALA A 234 -10.39 -3.45 -1.81
CA ALA A 234 -10.40 -4.85 -2.26
C ALA A 234 -10.54 -5.82 -1.08
N VAL A 235 -9.76 -5.62 -0.01
CA VAL A 235 -9.82 -6.44 1.21
C VAL A 235 -11.15 -6.24 1.93
N ALA A 236 -11.62 -5.00 2.10
CA ALA A 236 -12.91 -4.71 2.74
C ALA A 236 -14.09 -5.36 2.00
N ALA A 237 -14.06 -5.37 0.68
CA ALA A 237 -15.08 -6.02 -0.14
C ALA A 237 -15.17 -7.55 0.08
N THR A 238 -14.11 -8.18 0.59
CA THR A 238 -14.14 -9.60 0.99
C THR A 238 -14.90 -9.87 2.28
N LEU A 239 -15.09 -8.85 3.13
CA LEU A 239 -15.81 -8.94 4.40
C LEU A 239 -17.34 -8.90 4.22
N LEU A 240 -17.83 -8.45 3.07
CA LEU A 240 -19.26 -8.30 2.81
C LEU A 240 -19.95 -9.67 2.70
N PRO A 241 -21.06 -9.94 3.41
CA PRO A 241 -21.81 -11.19 3.28
C PRO A 241 -22.31 -11.44 1.85
N ALA A 242 -22.44 -12.70 1.45
CA ALA A 242 -22.92 -13.08 0.11
C ALA A 242 -24.28 -12.44 -0.25
N SER A 243 -25.17 -12.34 0.74
CA SER A 243 -26.55 -11.89 0.61
C SER A 243 -26.72 -10.40 0.32
N ARG A 244 -25.81 -9.53 0.79
CA ARG A 244 -25.91 -8.07 0.59
C ARG A 244 -25.33 -7.59 -0.74
N ARG A 245 -24.79 -8.50 -1.56
CA ARG A 245 -23.99 -8.18 -2.74
C ARG A 245 -24.79 -7.78 -4.00
N PRO A 246 -25.99 -8.34 -4.30
CA PRO A 246 -26.74 -7.96 -5.50
C PRO A 246 -27.28 -6.53 -5.49
N ALA A 247 -27.53 -5.96 -4.31
CA ALA A 247 -28.12 -4.62 -4.17
C ALA A 247 -27.16 -3.50 -4.65
N LEU A 248 -25.86 -3.65 -4.39
CA LEU A 248 -24.84 -2.66 -4.78
C LEU A 248 -24.62 -2.58 -6.30
N LEU A 249 -24.64 -3.73 -6.99
CA LEU A 249 -24.49 -3.76 -8.46
C LEU A 249 -25.72 -3.21 -9.21
N ARG A 250 -26.91 -3.29 -8.60
CA ARG A 250 -28.12 -2.68 -9.19
C ARG A 250 -28.17 -1.17 -9.03
N ALA A 251 -27.53 -0.62 -8.00
CA ALA A 251 -27.47 0.82 -7.77
C ALA A 251 -26.57 1.53 -8.78
N SER A 252 -25.48 0.91 -9.23
CA SER A 252 -24.53 1.53 -10.18
C SER A 252 -24.97 1.52 -11.65
N VAL A 253 -26.06 0.82 -12.00
CA VAL A 253 -26.60 0.76 -13.38
C VAL A 253 -27.76 1.75 -13.58
N ARG A 254 -28.21 2.40 -12.50
CA ARG A 254 -29.37 3.31 -12.52
C ARG A 254 -29.02 4.78 -12.23
N GLY A 255 -27.75 5.11 -12.05
CA GLY A 255 -27.25 6.47 -11.94
C GLY A 255 -26.27 6.74 -13.06
#